data_AF-A0AA97A9G2-F1
#
_entry.id   AF-A0AA97A9G2-F1
#
_cell.length_a   1.000
_cell.length_b   1.000
_cell.length_c   1.000
_cell.angle_alpha   90.00
_cell.angle_beta   90.00
_cell.angle_gamma   90.00
#
_symmetry.space_group_name_H-M   'P 1'
#
loop_
_entity.id
_entity.type
_entity.pdbx_description
1 polymer ?
#
loop_
_entity_poly.entity_id
_entity_poly.type
_entity_poly.pdbx_seq_one_letter_code
_entity_poly.pdbx_strand_id
1 'polypeptide(L)'
;MTRAEALDLVRDSILRAVPGADVAVLGPDDPFRDVLEMDSLDFLSFVEILGERSGIRIEDEDTTRLTTLNGGADFLLARAR
;
A
#
# COMPACT_ATOMS: atom_id res chain seq x y z
N MET A 1 -1.20 -11.62 11.27
CA MET A 1 -1.63 -10.30 10.82
C MET A 1 -3.14 -10.30 10.64
N THR A 2 -3.81 -9.28 11.19
CA THR A 2 -5.24 -9.02 11.05
C THR A 2 -5.50 -8.02 9.92
N ARG A 3 -6.76 -7.86 9.49
CA ARG A 3 -7.11 -6.89 8.44
C ARG A 3 -6.83 -5.44 8.85
N ALA A 4 -7.07 -5.10 10.12
CA ALA A 4 -6.76 -3.78 10.64
C ALA A 4 -5.25 -3.51 10.59
N GLU A 5 -4.44 -4.45 11.06
CA GLU A 5 -2.97 -4.35 10.98
C GLU A 5 -2.46 -4.21 9.54
N ALA A 6 -3.06 -4.94 8.59
CA ALA A 6 -2.70 -4.86 7.18
C ALA A 6 -3.05 -3.48 6.58
N LEU A 7 -4.24 -2.94 6.88
CA LEU A 7 -4.64 -1.61 6.46
C LEU A 7 -3.74 -0.52 7.06
N ASP A 8 -3.43 -0.64 8.35
CA ASP A 8 -2.53 0.29 9.03
C ASP A 8 -1.16 0.26 8.36
N LEU A 9 -0.61 -0.92 8.06
CA LEU A 9 0.68 -1.08 7.40
C LEU A 9 0.71 -0.44 6.00
N VAL A 10 -0.37 -0.59 5.22
CA VAL A 10 -0.50 0.03 3.90
C VAL A 10 -0.48 1.56 4.04
N ARG A 11 -1.33 2.12 4.91
CA ARG A 11 -1.41 3.57 5.15
C ARG A 11 -0.08 4.15 5.62
N ASP A 12 0.57 3.47 6.55
CA ASP A 12 1.88 3.83 7.09
C ASP A 12 2.97 3.83 6.02
N SER A 13 2.92 2.87 5.09
CA SER A 13 3.89 2.77 3.99
C SER A 13 3.68 3.90 2.98
N ILE A 14 2.42 4.26 2.70
CA ILE A 14 2.07 5.41 1.85
C ILE A 14 2.59 6.71 2.47
N LEU A 15 2.35 6.95 3.76
CA LEU A 15 2.80 8.17 4.45
C LEU A 15 4.32 8.33 4.49
N ARG A 16 5.07 7.23 4.41
CA ARG A 16 6.54 7.24 4.32
C ARG A 16 7.04 7.49 2.91
N ALA A 17 6.37 6.94 1.91
CA ALA A 17 6.69 7.17 0.51
C ALA A 17 6.35 8.60 0.07
N VAL A 18 5.18 9.09 0.48
CA VAL A 18 4.68 10.43 0.18
C VAL A 18 4.40 11.17 1.49
N PRO A 19 5.42 11.83 2.06
CA PRO A 19 5.23 12.65 3.26
C PRO A 19 4.19 13.74 3.01
N GLY A 20 3.12 13.74 3.81
CA GLY A 20 2.04 14.72 3.69
C GLY A 20 0.85 14.26 2.85
N ALA A 21 0.86 13.04 2.31
CA ALA A 21 -0.33 12.46 1.69
C ALA A 21 -1.48 12.34 2.70
N ASP A 22 -2.69 12.76 2.30
CA ASP A 22 -3.88 12.62 3.13
C ASP A 22 -4.51 11.24 2.93
N VAL A 23 -3.99 10.23 3.65
CA VAL A 23 -4.55 8.87 3.58
C VAL A 23 -5.95 8.76 4.19
N ALA A 24 -6.44 9.79 4.91
CA ALA A 24 -7.76 9.75 5.52
C ALA A 24 -8.89 9.97 4.49
N VAL A 25 -8.59 10.60 3.35
CA VAL A 25 -9.55 10.76 2.25
C VAL A 25 -9.71 9.51 1.38
N LEU A 26 -8.79 8.54 1.49
CA LEU A 26 -8.86 7.30 0.73
C LEU A 26 -10.03 6.42 1.17
N GLY A 27 -10.95 6.18 0.24
CA GLY A 27 -11.88 5.08 0.28
C GLY A 27 -11.21 3.71 0.16
N PRO A 28 -11.91 2.61 0.49
CA PRO A 28 -11.34 1.27 0.49
C PRO A 28 -10.81 0.80 -0.88
N ASP A 29 -11.46 1.25 -1.96
CA ASP A 29 -11.17 0.84 -3.34
C ASP A 29 -10.67 2.03 -4.19
N ASP A 30 -10.30 3.13 -3.55
CA ASP A 30 -9.82 4.31 -4.26
C ASP A 30 -8.37 4.09 -4.75
N PRO A 31 -8.08 4.45 -6.02
CA PRO A 31 -6.74 4.33 -6.57
C PRO A 31 -5.81 5.39 -5.95
N PHE A 32 -4.71 4.94 -5.33
CA PHE A 32 -3.77 5.81 -4.62
C PHE A 32 -3.17 6.90 -5.51
N ARG A 33 -2.83 6.54 -6.75
CA ARG A 33 -2.21 7.46 -7.71
C ARG A 33 -3.10 8.65 -8.04
N ASP A 34 -4.39 8.43 -8.18
CA ASP A 34 -5.32 9.48 -8.57
C ASP A 34 -5.72 10.35 -7.38
N VAL A 35 -5.96 9.73 -6.20
CA VAL A 35 -6.44 10.46 -5.01
C VAL A 35 -5.32 11.17 -4.26
N LEU A 36 -4.12 10.58 -4.20
CA LEU A 36 -2.98 11.15 -3.49
C LEU A 36 -1.98 11.86 -4.41
N GLU A 37 -2.31 12.00 -5.69
CA GLU A 37 -1.43 12.57 -6.73
C GLU A 37 -0.05 11.88 -6.76
N MET A 38 -0.03 10.57 -6.45
CA MET A 38 1.20 9.79 -6.28
C MET A 38 1.81 9.45 -7.64
N ASP A 39 3.06 9.86 -7.84
CA ASP A 39 3.76 9.65 -9.10
C ASP A 39 4.32 8.20 -9.23
N SER A 40 5.01 7.91 -10.34
CA SER A 40 5.56 6.57 -10.58
C SER A 40 6.60 6.13 -9.56
N LEU A 41 7.44 7.07 -9.11
CA LEU A 41 8.53 6.83 -8.17
C LEU A 41 8.01 6.69 -6.75
N ASP A 42 7.06 7.54 -6.35
CA ASP A 42 6.40 7.48 -5.06
C ASP A 42 5.71 6.13 -4.84
N PHE A 43 4.99 5.65 -5.86
CA PHE A 43 4.34 4.34 -5.78
C PHE A 43 5.35 3.19 -5.67
N LEU A 44 6.47 3.27 -6.40
CA LEU A 44 7.53 2.27 -6.28
C LEU A 44 8.14 2.27 -4.87
N SER A 45 8.42 3.47 -4.33
CA SER A 45 8.89 3.61 -2.94
C SER A 45 7.87 3.07 -1.93
N PHE A 46 6.57 3.30 -2.15
CA PHE A 46 5.51 2.69 -1.32
C PHE A 46 5.58 1.16 -1.35
N VAL A 47 5.71 0.55 -2.53
CA VAL A 47 5.80 -0.90 -2.70
C VAL A 47 7.04 -1.46 -2.00
N GLU A 48 8.20 -0.83 -2.18
CA GLU A 48 9.45 -1.22 -1.51
C GLU A 48 9.32 -1.17 0.01
N ILE A 49 8.84 -0.04 0.55
CA ILE A 49 8.62 0.14 1.99
C ILE A 49 7.62 -0.89 2.52
N LEU A 50 6.54 -1.16 1.79
CA LEU A 50 5.53 -2.13 2.19
C LEU A 50 6.14 -3.54 2.27
N GLY A 51 6.95 -3.92 1.28
CA GLY A 51 7.64 -5.21 1.25
C GLY A 51 8.62 -5.36 2.41
N GLU A 52 9.45 -4.35 2.65
CA GLU A 52 10.41 -4.34 3.76
C GLU A 52 9.72 -4.45 5.12
N ARG A 53 8.67 -3.66 5.35
CA ARG A 53 7.97 -3.62 6.64
C ARG A 53 7.12 -4.86 6.90
N SER A 54 6.53 -5.43 5.86
CA SER A 54 5.74 -6.66 5.97
C SER A 54 6.60 -7.92 5.99
N GLY A 55 7.86 -7.84 5.52
CA GLY A 55 8.72 -9.00 5.27
C GLY A 55 8.26 -9.84 4.06
N ILE A 56 7.31 -9.34 3.27
CA ILE A 56 6.77 -10.03 2.10
C ILE A 56 7.50 -9.54 0.85
N ARG A 57 7.99 -10.49 0.06
CA ARG A 57 8.53 -10.18 -1.27
C ARG A 57 7.38 -9.82 -2.22
N ILE A 58 7.50 -8.65 -2.84
CA ILE A 58 6.54 -8.11 -3.82
C ILE A 58 7.24 -8.08 -5.17
N GLU A 59 6.68 -8.78 -6.16
CA GLU A 59 7.18 -8.76 -7.53
C GLU A 59 6.44 -7.70 -8.36
N ASP A 60 6.98 -7.32 -9.52
CA ASP A 60 6.38 -6.30 -10.39
C ASP A 60 4.91 -6.62 -10.76
N GLU A 61 4.61 -7.90 -11.00
CA GLU A 61 3.26 -8.36 -11.34
C GLU A 61 2.25 -8.15 -10.19
N ASP A 62 2.71 -8.21 -8.94
CA ASP A 62 1.88 -8.03 -7.74
C ASP A 62 1.47 -6.57 -7.54
N THR A 63 2.25 -5.61 -8.06
CA THR A 63 2.04 -4.18 -7.81
C THR A 63 0.67 -3.69 -8.25
N THR A 64 0.09 -4.31 -9.28
CA THR A 64 -1.28 -4.02 -9.75
C THR A 64 -2.35 -4.23 -8.68
N ARG A 65 -2.09 -5.14 -7.72
CA ARG A 65 -2.98 -5.45 -6.59
C ARG A 65 -2.81 -4.48 -5.41
N LEU A 66 -1.78 -3.63 -5.44
CA LEU A 66 -1.43 -2.71 -4.36
C LEU A 66 -1.87 -1.27 -4.64
N THR A 67 -2.85 -1.11 -5.53
CA THR A 67 -3.32 0.20 -5.98
C THR A 67 -4.40 0.80 -5.09
N THR A 68 -5.01 -0.01 -4.20
CA THR A 68 -6.08 0.39 -3.28
C THR A 68 -5.86 -0.17 -1.88
N LEU A 69 -6.56 0.37 -0.87
CA LEU A 69 -6.42 -0.07 0.53
C LEU A 69 -6.86 -1.53 0.69
N ASN A 70 -7.99 -1.90 0.10
CA ASN A 70 -8.48 -3.27 0.10
C ASN A 70 -7.52 -4.21 -0.62
N GLY A 71 -7.03 -3.82 -1.80
CA GLY A 71 -6.09 -4.62 -2.57
C GLY A 71 -4.79 -4.90 -1.80
N GLY A 72 -4.22 -3.86 -1.19
CA GLY A 72 -3.04 -3.97 -0.34
C GLY A 72 -3.28 -4.87 0.88
N ALA A 73 -4.37 -4.65 1.60
CA ALA A 73 -4.70 -5.46 2.78
C ALA A 73 -4.93 -6.94 2.43
N ASP A 74 -5.68 -7.22 1.37
CA ASP A 74 -5.98 -8.59 0.93
C ASP A 74 -4.72 -9.29 0.41
N PHE A 75 -3.84 -8.57 -0.29
CA PHE A 75 -2.54 -9.08 -0.71
C PHE A 75 -1.68 -9.51 0.49
N LEU A 76 -1.55 -8.62 1.48
CA LEU A 76 -0.78 -8.89 2.69
C LEU A 76 -1.36 -10.10 3.43
N LEU A 77 -2.70 -10.15 3.63
CA LEU A 77 -3.37 -11.24 4.33
C LEU A 77 -3.22 -12.59 3.62
N ALA A 78 -3.15 -12.59 2.29
CA ALA A 78 -2.93 -13.81 1.51
C ALA A 78 -1.48 -14.33 1.62
N ARG A 79 -0.50 -13.44 1.76
CA ARG A 79 0.94 -13.76 1.80
C ARG A 79 1.49 -14.00 3.21
N ALA A 80 0.85 -13.47 4.26
CA ALA A 80 1.28 -13.63 5.65
C ALA A 80 0.84 -14.97 6.31
N ARG A 81 0.43 -15.96 5.51
CA ARG A 81 0.01 -17.29 5.95
C ARG A 81 1.15 -18.30 5.92
#